data_AF-K4MTG3-F1
#
_entry.id   AF-K4MTG3-F1
#
_cell.length_a   1.000
_cell.length_b   1.000
_cell.length_c   1.000
_cell.angle_alpha   90.00
_cell.angle_beta   90.00
_cell.angle_gamma   90.00
#
_symmetry.space_group_name_H-M   'P 1'
#
loop_
_entity.id
_entity.type
_entity.pdbx_description
1 polymer ?
#
loop_
_entity_poly.entity_id
_entity_poly.type
_entity_poly.pdbx_seq_one_letter_code
_entity_poly.pdbx_strand_id
1 'polypeptide(L)'
;DMQSKALNYGSHHELLELVESKLVGSNVNNVSAETLLQLEKHLETALSVTRAKKTELMLKLVENLKEKEKLLKEENQVLASQMEKNHHVGAEAEMEISPAGQISDNLPVTLPLLN
;
A
#
# COMPACT_ATOMS: atom_id res chain seq x y z
N ASP A 1 17.35 6.47 51.21
CA ASP A 1 17.40 6.81 49.79
C ASP A 1 17.99 5.69 48.94
N MET A 2 17.12 4.76 48.53
CA MET A 2 17.39 3.92 47.38
C MET A 2 16.79 4.60 46.17
N GLN A 3 17.67 5.11 45.32
CA GLN A 3 17.36 5.79 44.08
C GLN A 3 16.35 4.99 43.26
N SER A 4 15.15 5.55 43.11
CA SER A 4 14.24 5.25 42.00
C SER A 4 14.89 5.76 40.71
N LYS A 5 15.90 5.03 40.23
CA LYS A 5 16.40 5.18 38.88
C LYS A 5 15.28 4.67 37.97
N ALA A 6 14.44 5.58 37.50
CA ALA A 6 13.53 5.31 36.40
C ALA A 6 14.38 4.75 35.26
N LEU A 7 14.27 3.45 35.01
CA LEU A 7 15.01 2.78 33.96
C LEU A 7 14.41 3.25 32.65
N ASN A 8 15.06 4.21 32.02
CA ASN A 8 14.71 4.65 30.68
C ASN A 8 15.12 3.54 29.69
N TYR A 9 14.21 2.62 29.40
CA TYR A 9 14.43 1.55 28.42
C TYR A 9 14.51 2.19 27.02
N GLY A 10 15.73 2.32 26.50
CA GLY A 10 16.06 3.19 25.37
C GLY A 10 15.75 2.58 24.00
N SER A 11 15.61 1.25 23.92
CA SER A 11 15.27 0.53 22.68
C SER A 11 14.10 -0.45 22.84
N HIS A 12 13.40 -0.74 21.73
CA HIS A 12 12.33 -1.76 21.71
C HIS A 12 12.83 -3.15 22.14
N HIS A 13 14.10 -3.46 21.85
CA HIS A 13 14.72 -4.73 22.24
C HIS A 13 14.97 -4.80 23.75
N GLU A 14 15.51 -3.75 24.35
CA GLU A 14 15.66 -3.65 25.82
C GLU A 14 14.31 -3.75 26.54
N LEU A 15 13.27 -3.12 25.97
CA LEU A 15 11.92 -3.21 26.51
C LEU A 15 11.39 -4.64 26.44
N LEU A 16 11.70 -5.38 25.37
CA LEU A 16 11.29 -6.78 25.20
C LEU A 16 12.00 -7.71 26.19
N GLU A 17 13.32 -7.61 26.32
CA GLU A 17 14.10 -8.40 27.29
C GLU A 17 13.63 -8.16 28.73
N LEU A 18 13.22 -6.92 29.04
CA LEU A 18 12.66 -6.59 30.34
C LEU A 18 11.30 -7.25 30.56
N VAL A 19 10.39 -7.19 29.58
CA VAL A 19 9.08 -7.85 29.67
C VAL A 19 9.29 -9.36 29.90
N GLU A 20 10.18 -9.97 29.13
CA GLU A 20 10.50 -11.40 29.25
C GLU A 20 11.07 -11.74 30.64
N SER A 21 12.06 -10.98 31.11
CA SER A 21 12.70 -11.23 32.40
C SER A 21 11.82 -10.94 33.62
N LYS A 22 10.93 -9.95 33.55
CA LYS A 22 10.08 -9.51 34.67
C LYS A 22 8.74 -10.22 34.74
N LEU A 23 8.12 -10.50 33.60
CA LEU A 23 6.73 -10.97 33.53
C LEU A 23 6.58 -12.41 33.04
N VAL A 24 7.55 -12.92 32.28
CA VAL A 24 7.48 -14.28 31.71
C VAL A 24 8.38 -15.26 32.49
N GLY A 25 9.46 -14.76 33.12
CA GLY A 25 10.33 -15.55 34.00
C GLY A 25 9.80 -15.75 35.44
N SER A 26 10.50 -16.59 36.21
CA SER A 26 10.21 -16.90 37.63
C SER A 26 10.32 -15.71 38.61
N ASN A 27 10.56 -14.49 38.11
CA ASN A 27 10.79 -13.28 38.90
C ASN A 27 9.54 -12.43 39.13
N VAL A 28 8.37 -12.86 38.64
CA VAL A 28 7.07 -12.16 38.81
C VAL A 28 6.78 -11.80 40.27
N ASN A 29 7.15 -12.66 41.22
CA ASN A 29 6.89 -12.43 42.66
C ASN A 29 7.73 -11.29 43.27
N ASN A 30 8.78 -10.82 42.59
CA ASN A 30 9.69 -9.78 43.07
C ASN A 30 9.49 -8.43 42.33
N VAL A 31 8.46 -8.32 41.49
CA VAL A 31 8.19 -7.08 40.73
C VAL A 31 7.31 -6.15 41.55
N SER A 32 7.76 -4.90 41.73
CA SER A 32 6.97 -3.88 42.42
C SER A 32 5.91 -3.26 41.50
N ALA A 33 4.81 -2.77 42.08
CA ALA A 33 3.76 -2.07 41.36
C ALA A 33 4.29 -0.84 40.57
N GLU A 34 5.25 -0.11 41.13
CA GLU A 34 5.91 1.02 40.45
C GLU A 34 6.64 0.57 39.17
N THR A 35 7.32 -0.58 39.23
CA THR A 35 8.03 -1.13 38.05
C THR A 35 7.03 -1.52 36.96
N LEU A 36 5.88 -2.09 37.33
CA LEU A 36 4.82 -2.45 36.39
C LEU A 36 4.23 -1.21 35.71
N LEU A 37 3.98 -0.14 36.47
CA LEU A 37 3.44 1.12 35.93
C LEU A 37 4.41 1.78 34.95
N GLN A 38 5.72 1.78 35.27
CA GLN A 38 6.74 2.28 34.34
C GLN A 38 6.80 1.45 33.05
N LEU A 39 6.71 0.13 33.17
CA LEU A 39 6.70 -0.78 32.04
C LEU A 39 5.49 -0.56 31.13
N GLU A 40 4.29 -0.42 31.71
CA GLU A 40 3.07 -0.09 30.98
C GLU A 40 3.23 1.22 30.18
N LYS A 41 3.74 2.28 30.82
CA LYS A 41 3.98 3.57 30.17
C LYS A 41 4.96 3.48 28.99
N HIS A 42 6.01 2.69 29.13
CA HIS A 42 6.99 2.48 28.06
C HIS A 42 6.38 1.69 26.90
N LEU A 43 5.60 0.65 27.18
CA LEU A 43 4.88 -0.12 26.15
C LEU A 43 3.87 0.75 25.40
N GLU A 44 3.11 1.58 26.11
CA GLU A 44 2.16 2.51 25.50
C GLU A 44 2.87 3.51 24.57
N THR A 45 4.01 4.04 25.01
CA THR A 45 4.83 4.96 24.20
C THR A 45 5.37 4.26 22.95
N ALA A 46 5.97 3.07 23.10
CA ALA A 46 6.51 2.28 22.01
C ALA A 46 5.42 1.92 20.98
N LEU A 47 4.24 1.55 21.45
CA LEU A 47 3.08 1.22 20.63
C LEU A 47 2.56 2.44 19.87
N SER A 48 2.47 3.60 20.55
CA SER A 48 2.07 4.87 19.95
C SER A 48 3.01 5.27 18.81
N VAL A 49 4.33 5.25 19.05
CA VAL A 49 5.35 5.53 18.03
C VAL A 49 5.25 4.57 16.85
N THR A 50 5.08 3.27 17.12
CA THR A 50 4.93 2.24 16.08
C THR A 50 3.70 2.49 15.22
N ARG A 51 2.55 2.80 15.84
CA ARG A 51 1.30 3.12 15.15
C ARG A 51 1.44 4.38 14.30
N ALA A 52 2.03 5.43 14.85
CA ALA A 52 2.29 6.68 14.11
C ALA A 52 3.15 6.41 12.87
N LYS A 53 4.22 5.64 13.03
CA LYS A 53 5.10 5.30 11.90
C LYS A 53 4.40 4.46 10.83
N LYS A 54 3.60 3.47 11.25
CA LYS A 54 2.78 2.67 10.33
C LYS A 54 1.83 3.56 9.52
N THR A 55 1.12 4.48 10.18
CA THR A 55 0.22 5.41 9.51
C THR A 55 0.95 6.31 8.52
N GLU A 56 2.09 6.90 8.92
CA GLU A 56 2.93 7.72 8.03
C GLU A 56 3.32 6.98 6.75
N LEU A 57 3.77 5.73 6.88
CA LEU A 57 4.16 4.91 5.73
C LEU A 57 2.97 4.53 4.84
N MET A 58 1.82 4.21 5.43
CA MET A 58 0.60 3.91 4.68
C MET A 58 0.10 5.12 3.88
N LEU A 59 0.14 6.32 4.47
CA LEU A 59 -0.25 7.55 3.78
C LEU A 59 0.67 7.84 2.59
N LYS A 60 1.99 7.72 2.78
CA LYS A 60 2.97 7.84 1.68
C LYS A 60 2.72 6.84 0.56
N LEU A 61 2.37 5.60 0.89
CA LEU A 61 2.04 4.58 -0.12
C LEU A 61 0.79 4.98 -0.92
N VAL A 62 -0.25 5.46 -0.23
CA VAL A 62 -1.50 5.92 -0.89
C VAL A 62 -1.22 7.09 -1.83
N GLU A 63 -0.41 8.06 -1.41
CA GLU A 63 -0.02 9.21 -2.25
C GLU A 63 0.74 8.75 -3.51
N ASN A 64 1.74 7.88 -3.35
CA ASN A 64 2.50 7.33 -4.48
C ASN A 64 1.61 6.58 -5.48
N LEU A 65 0.62 5.82 -4.98
CA LEU A 65 -0.31 5.09 -5.83
C LEU A 65 -1.24 6.03 -6.61
N LYS A 66 -1.72 7.12 -5.98
CA LYS A 66 -2.54 8.14 -6.66
C LYS A 66 -1.76 8.84 -7.77
N GLU A 67 -0.50 9.17 -7.52
CA GLU A 67 0.36 9.78 -8.55
C GLU A 67 0.60 8.82 -9.73
N LYS A 68 0.89 7.55 -9.44
CA LYS A 68 1.05 6.52 -10.48
C LYS A 68 -0.23 6.32 -11.29
N GLU A 69 -1.39 6.29 -10.63
CA GLU A 69 -2.69 6.19 -11.30
C GLU A 69 -2.93 7.37 -12.25
N LYS A 70 -2.60 8.59 -11.82
CA LYS A 70 -2.71 9.80 -12.64
C LYS A 70 -1.84 9.72 -13.89
N LEU A 71 -0.55 9.36 -13.73
CA LEU A 71 0.38 9.24 -14.86
C LEU A 71 -0.09 8.19 -15.88
N LEU A 72 -0.57 7.04 -15.40
CA LEU A 72 -1.09 5.99 -16.29
C LEU A 72 -2.37 6.43 -17.02
N LYS A 73 -3.24 7.22 -16.37
CA LYS A 73 -4.43 7.78 -17.02
C LYS A 73 -4.05 8.76 -18.14
N GLU A 74 -3.07 9.63 -17.89
CA GLU A 74 -2.55 10.57 -18.89
C GLU A 74 -1.90 9.84 -20.07
N GLU A 75 -1.06 8.83 -19.81
CA GLU A 75 -0.44 8.00 -20.85
C GLU A 75 -1.49 7.27 -21.69
N ASN A 76 -2.48 6.64 -21.06
CA ASN A 76 -3.56 5.96 -21.75
C ASN A 76 -4.39 6.92 -22.63
N GLN A 77 -4.63 8.14 -22.16
CA GLN A 77 -5.35 9.14 -22.95
C GLN A 77 -4.56 9.53 -24.20
N VAL A 78 -3.25 9.76 -24.07
CA VAL A 78 -2.37 10.06 -25.21
C VAL A 78 -2.36 8.90 -26.22
N LEU A 79 -2.21 7.67 -25.74
CA LEU A 79 -2.21 6.48 -26.60
C LEU A 79 -3.56 6.30 -27.31
N ALA A 80 -4.68 6.50 -26.61
CA ALA A 80 -6.02 6.43 -27.21
C ALA A 80 -6.20 7.47 -28.33
N SER A 81 -5.81 8.73 -28.10
CA SER A 81 -5.87 9.78 -29.14
C SER A 81 -4.95 9.50 -30.34
N GLN A 82 -3.78 8.90 -30.11
CA GLN A 82 -2.90 8.46 -31.21
C GLN A 82 -3.53 7.33 -32.03
N MET A 83 -4.15 6.36 -31.37
CA MET A 83 -4.86 5.27 -32.04
C MET A 83 -6.01 5.82 -32.90
N GLU A 84 -6.84 6.69 -32.34
CA GLU A 84 -7.91 7.37 -33.08
C GLU A 84 -7.34 8.06 -34.33
N LYS A 85 -6.32 8.91 -34.18
CA LYS A 85 -5.68 9.60 -35.31
C LYS A 85 -5.16 8.63 -36.39
N ASN A 86 -4.53 7.53 -35.99
CA ASN A 86 -4.01 6.54 -36.94
C ASN A 86 -5.13 5.78 -37.67
N HIS A 87 -6.28 5.55 -37.03
CA HIS A 87 -7.46 4.98 -37.68
C HIS A 87 -8.11 5.92 -38.71
N HIS A 88 -7.92 7.24 -38.62
CA HIS A 88 -8.50 8.21 -39.57
C HIS A 88 -7.62 8.40 -40.81
N VAL A 89 -6.29 8.24 -40.69
CA VAL A 89 -5.34 8.36 -41.81
C VAL A 89 -5.37 7.12 -42.73
N GLY A 90 -5.87 5.98 -42.26
CA GLY A 90 -6.04 4.76 -43.06
C GLY A 90 -7.28 4.75 -43.97
N ALA A 91 -8.21 5.68 -43.81
CA ALA A 91 -9.48 5.72 -44.57
C ALA A 91 -9.44 6.65 -45.80
N GLU A 92 -8.40 7.48 -45.96
CA GLU A 92 -8.30 8.45 -47.07
C GLU A 92 -7.48 7.92 -48.27
N ALA A 93 -7.01 6.66 -48.23
CA ALA A 93 -6.22 6.04 -49.30
C ALA A 93 -6.98 4.99 -50.14
N GLU A 94 -8.31 4.94 -50.05
CA GLU A 94 -9.14 4.08 -50.91
C GLU A 94 -10.21 4.91 -51.64
N MET A 95 -9.75 5.84 -52.48
CA MET A 95 -10.53 6.31 -53.62
C MET A 95 -10.26 5.34 -54.78
N GLU A 96 -11.33 4.91 -55.47
CA GLU A 96 -11.37 4.14 -56.74
C GLU A 96 -11.36 2.58 -56.64
N ILE A 97 -12.54 1.94 -56.67
CA ILE A 97 -13.11 1.22 -57.86
C ILE A 97 -14.35 0.37 -57.49
N SER A 98 -15.50 0.79 -58.04
CA SER A 98 -16.68 0.02 -58.54
C SER A 98 -17.58 -0.87 -57.66
N PRO A 99 -18.90 -0.94 -57.99
CA PRO A 99 -19.91 -1.63 -57.19
C PRO A 99 -20.27 -3.05 -57.68
N ALA A 100 -20.91 -3.81 -56.77
CA ALA A 100 -21.75 -4.99 -56.94
C ALA A 100 -21.06 -6.37 -57.06
N GLY A 101 -21.16 -7.16 -55.98
CA GLY A 101 -20.82 -8.59 -56.00
C GLY A 101 -20.92 -9.31 -54.64
N GLN A 102 -22.16 -9.69 -54.25
CA GLN A 102 -22.56 -10.91 -53.51
C GLN A 102 -21.88 -11.33 -52.18
N ILE A 103 -22.70 -11.32 -51.11
CA ILE A 103 -22.93 -12.36 -50.08
C ILE A 103 -21.70 -13.01 -49.39
N SER A 104 -21.51 -12.77 -48.09
CA SER A 104 -21.54 -13.83 -47.04
C SER A 104 -21.37 -13.24 -45.63
N ASP A 105 -22.37 -13.53 -44.78
CA ASP A 105 -22.29 -13.77 -43.34
C ASP A 105 -21.68 -12.71 -42.41
N ASN A 106 -22.56 -11.80 -41.98
CA ASN A 106 -22.41 -11.10 -40.71
C ASN A 106 -22.45 -12.07 -39.53
N LEU A 107 -21.33 -12.23 -38.80
CA LEU A 107 -21.34 -12.27 -37.33
C LEU A 107 -19.93 -12.11 -36.75
N PRO A 108 -19.59 -11.04 -36.01
CA PRO A 108 -18.43 -11.06 -35.15
C PRO A 108 -18.73 -11.88 -33.89
N VAL A 109 -17.96 -12.96 -33.70
CA VAL A 109 -17.95 -13.84 -32.53
C VAL A 109 -17.66 -13.01 -31.28
N THR A 110 -18.53 -13.07 -30.26
CA THR A 110 -18.28 -12.47 -28.95
C THR A 110 -17.32 -13.35 -28.13
N LEU A 111 -16.31 -12.71 -27.52
CA LEU A 111 -15.38 -13.34 -26.58
C LEU A 111 -16.05 -13.57 -25.21
N PRO A 112 -15.82 -14.72 -24.53
CA PRO A 112 -16.38 -14.94 -23.20
C PRO A 112 -15.62 -14.13 -22.14
N LEU A 113 -16.36 -13.54 -21.20
CA LEU A 113 -15.82 -12.89 -20.00
C LEU A 113 -15.25 -13.96 -19.06
N LEU A 114 -13.98 -13.81 -18.68
CA LEU A 114 -13.36 -14.61 -17.62
C LEU A 114 -13.92 -14.17 -16.26
N ASN A 115 -14.34 -15.15 -15.45
CA ASN A 115 -14.55 -15.00 -14.00
C ASN A 115 -13.25 -15.28 -13.25
#